data_AF-G7VH61-F1
#
_entry.id   AF-G7VH61-F1
#
_cell.length_a   1.000
_cell.length_b   1.000
_cell.length_c   1.000
_cell.angle_alpha   90.00
_cell.angle_beta   90.00
_cell.angle_gamma   90.00
#
_symmetry.space_group_name_H-M   'P 1'
#
loop_
_entity.id
_entity.type
_entity.pdbx_description
1 polymer ?
#
loop_
_entity_poly.entity_id
_entity_poly.type
_entity_poly.pdbx_seq_one_letter_code
_entity_poly.pdbx_strand_id
1 'polypeptide(L)'
;MVTYDEVVEKFCLCDVVAYIKARDGVVEYPPQLAGTPLDEAIKKFKGVPIKTEKDGKIHVFVVRHSAYLKKMLLPAQGLKVEVRTPSLSAPLP
;
A
#
# COMPACT_ATOMS: atom_id res chain seq x y z
N MET A 1 0.35 -9.19 8.45
CA MET A 1 0.31 -7.74 8.76
C MET A 1 1.68 -7.18 8.42
N VAL A 2 1.74 -6.09 7.65
CA VAL A 2 3.02 -5.48 7.26
C VAL A 2 3.51 -4.61 8.41
N THR A 3 4.74 -4.83 8.89
CA THR A 3 5.35 -4.03 9.96
C THR A 3 6.00 -2.76 9.40
N TYR A 4 6.16 -1.75 10.26
CA TYR A 4 6.78 -0.47 9.90
C TYR A 4 8.16 -0.65 9.23
N ASP A 5 9.03 -1.47 9.82
CA ASP A 5 10.38 -1.73 9.29
C ASP A 5 10.34 -2.36 7.89
N GLU A 6 9.39 -3.27 7.64
CA GLU A 6 9.24 -3.89 6.32
C GLU A 6 8.81 -2.88 5.25
N VAL A 7 8.02 -1.87 5.61
CA VAL A 7 7.65 -0.78 4.70
C VAL A 7 8.86 0.10 4.40
N VAL A 8 9.64 0.46 5.40
CA VAL A 8 10.80 1.35 5.24
C VAL A 8 11.95 0.66 4.51
N GLU A 9 12.14 -0.65 4.70
CA GLU A 9 13.10 -1.44 3.92
C GLU A 9 12.67 -1.62 2.45
N LYS A 10 11.38 -1.89 2.21
CA LYS A 10 10.90 -2.16 0.85
C LYS A 10 10.71 -0.90 0.01
N PHE A 11 10.29 0.21 0.61
CA PHE A 11 9.98 1.44 -0.12
C PHE A 11 11.05 2.50 0.07
N CYS A 12 11.62 2.99 -1.04
CA CYS A 12 12.54 4.13 -0.99
C CYS A 12 11.77 5.43 -0.75
N LEU A 13 12.45 6.45 -0.21
CA LEU A 13 11.90 7.81 -0.04
C LEU A 13 11.31 8.38 -1.34
N CYS A 14 11.85 7.99 -2.51
CA CYS A 14 11.36 8.41 -3.83
C CYS A 14 9.97 7.84 -4.18
N ASP A 15 9.60 6.70 -3.58
CA ASP A 15 8.34 6.00 -3.82
C ASP A 15 7.24 6.41 -2.83
N VAL A 16 7.64 6.94 -1.67
CA VAL A 16 6.75 7.47 -0.64
C VAL A 16 6.36 8.90 -1.02
N VAL A 17 5.08 9.09 -1.32
CA VAL A 17 4.51 10.40 -1.66
C VAL A 17 4.29 11.24 -0.41
N ALA A 18 3.79 10.60 0.65
CA ALA A 18 3.53 11.25 1.91
C ALA A 18 3.65 10.26 3.06
N TYR A 19 4.04 10.77 4.20
CA TYR A 19 4.05 10.04 5.44
C TYR A 19 3.19 10.78 6.45
N ILE A 20 2.19 10.08 6.96
CA ILE A 20 1.19 10.60 7.88
C ILE A 20 1.32 9.83 9.19
N LYS A 21 1.44 10.53 10.30
CA LYS A 21 1.40 9.96 11.64
C LYS A 21 0.11 10.39 12.29
N ALA A 22 -0.65 9.44 12.81
CA ALA A 22 -1.90 9.68 13.50
C ALA A 22 -1.92 8.96 14.85
N ARG A 23 -2.69 9.53 15.77
CA ARG A 23 -2.96 8.96 17.08
C ARG A 23 -4.45 9.09 17.34
N ASP A 24 -5.09 8.00 17.77
CA ASP A 24 -6.53 7.95 18.00
C ASP A 24 -7.37 8.43 16.78
N GLY A 25 -6.89 8.13 15.57
CA GLY A 25 -7.57 8.52 14.32
C GLY A 25 -7.36 9.99 13.89
N VAL A 26 -6.63 10.79 14.66
CA VAL A 26 -6.31 12.19 14.35
C VAL A 26 -4.85 12.30 13.91
N VAL A 27 -4.60 13.05 12.84
CA VAL A 27 -3.24 13.27 12.33
C VAL A 27 -2.45 14.16 13.29
N GLU A 28 -1.28 13.69 13.72
CA GLU A 28 -0.25 14.47 14.43
C GLU A 28 0.79 15.05 13.44
N TYR A 29 1.07 14.34 12.34
CA TYR A 29 2.08 14.75 11.36
C TYR A 29 1.66 14.34 9.93
N PRO A 30 1.96 15.14 8.88
CA PRO A 30 2.69 16.41 8.87
C PRO A 30 1.91 17.54 9.56
N PRO A 31 2.57 18.58 10.10
CA PRO A 31 1.92 19.67 10.83
C PRO A 31 0.88 20.43 9.98
N GLN A 32 1.04 20.39 8.65
CA GLN A 32 0.12 20.94 7.67
C GLN A 32 -1.26 20.27 7.68
N LEU A 33 -1.33 19.03 8.18
CA LEU A 33 -2.54 18.21 8.28
C LEU A 33 -2.86 17.85 9.74
N ALA A 34 -2.12 18.39 10.70
CA ALA A 34 -2.33 18.11 12.11
C ALA A 34 -3.75 18.54 12.54
N GLY A 35 -4.42 17.70 13.32
CA GLY A 35 -5.82 17.91 13.71
C GLY A 35 -6.87 17.48 12.67
N THR A 36 -6.44 17.06 11.47
CA THR A 36 -7.35 16.50 10.46
C THR A 36 -7.59 15.01 10.78
N PRO A 37 -8.81 14.47 10.57
CA PRO A 37 -9.03 13.04 10.67
C PRO A 37 -8.22 12.28 9.62
N LEU A 38 -7.67 11.13 10.00
CA LEU A 38 -6.77 10.33 9.16
C LEU A 38 -7.40 10.01 7.78
N ASP A 39 -8.69 9.72 7.74
CA ASP A 39 -9.40 9.36 6.52
C ASP A 39 -9.45 10.49 5.49
N GLU A 40 -9.63 11.74 5.95
CA GLU A 40 -9.57 12.94 5.12
C GLU A 40 -8.14 13.22 4.64
N ALA A 41 -7.17 13.07 5.53
CA ALA A 41 -5.77 13.28 5.21
C ALA A 41 -5.28 12.31 4.13
N ILE A 42 -5.68 11.03 4.19
CA ILE A 42 -5.35 10.02 3.18
C ILE A 42 -5.95 10.39 1.82
N LYS A 43 -7.21 10.86 1.78
CA LYS A 43 -7.90 11.22 0.52
C LYS A 43 -7.24 12.38 -0.23
N LYS A 44 -6.48 13.25 0.46
CA LYS A 44 -5.74 14.34 -0.18
C LYS A 44 -4.57 13.86 -1.05
N PHE A 45 -4.07 12.65 -0.83
CA PHE A 45 -2.94 12.12 -1.57
C PHE A 45 -3.38 11.07 -2.60
N LYS A 46 -2.88 11.20 -3.83
CA LYS A 46 -3.04 10.19 -4.88
C LYS A 46 -1.99 9.08 -4.70
N GLY A 47 -2.34 8.03 -3.96
CA GLY A 47 -1.45 6.91 -3.70
C GLY A 47 -2.14 5.75 -2.97
N VAL A 48 -1.37 4.68 -2.70
CA VAL A 48 -1.83 3.56 -1.88
C VAL A 48 -1.46 3.82 -0.42
N PRO A 49 -2.42 3.95 0.50
CA PRO A 49 -2.14 4.13 1.92
C PRO A 49 -1.82 2.79 2.58
N ILE A 50 -0.61 2.66 3.12
CA ILE A 50 -0.19 1.51 3.92
C ILE A 50 -0.25 1.93 5.38
N LYS A 51 -1.22 1.39 6.13
CA LYS A 51 -1.39 1.64 7.56
C LYS A 51 -0.55 0.63 8.34
N THR A 52 0.28 1.14 9.25
CA THR A 52 1.11 0.36 10.17
C THR A 52 0.93 0.94 11.57
N GLU A 53 1.14 0.13 12.60
CA GLU A 53 1.10 0.58 13.99
C GLU A 53 2.47 0.35 14.61
N LYS A 54 3.01 1.38 15.26
CA LYS A 54 4.32 1.34 15.93
C LYS A 54 4.27 2.27 17.15
N ASP A 55 4.77 1.81 18.29
CA ASP A 55 4.81 2.60 19.54
C ASP A 55 3.45 3.19 19.97
N GLY A 56 2.35 2.46 19.73
CA GLY A 56 0.99 2.93 20.04
C GLY A 56 0.51 4.09 19.16
N LYS A 57 1.15 4.30 18.01
CA LYS A 57 0.79 5.31 17.03
C LYS A 57 0.55 4.67 15.68
N ILE A 58 -0.35 5.26 14.90
CA ILE A 58 -0.69 4.82 13.56
C ILE A 58 0.21 5.58 12.58
N HIS A 59 0.99 4.83 11.83
CA HIS A 59 1.89 5.30 10.80
C HIS A 59 1.34 4.92 9.44
N VAL A 60 0.95 5.92 8.65
CA VAL A 60 0.39 5.73 7.31
C VAL A 60 1.36 6.24 6.27
N PHE A 61 1.83 5.33 5.44
CA PHE A 61 2.69 5.63 4.31
C PHE A 61 1.86 5.66 3.05
N VAL A 62 1.75 6.82 2.41
CA VAL A 62 1.13 6.93 1.10
C VAL A 62 2.22 6.73 0.05
N VAL A 63 2.20 5.59 -0.60
CA VAL A 63 3.17 5.25 -1.66
C VAL A 63 2.55 5.43 -3.04
N ARG A 64 3.39 5.66 -4.06
CA ARG A 64 2.93 5.68 -5.45
C ARG A 64 2.35 4.31 -5.84
N HIS A 65 1.25 4.30 -6.59
CA HIS A 65 0.64 3.08 -7.12
C HIS A 65 1.65 2.19 -7.86
N SER A 66 2.51 2.79 -8.69
CA SER A 66 3.53 2.06 -9.45
C SER A 66 4.54 1.34 -8.56
N ALA A 67 4.93 1.95 -7.44
CA ALA A 67 5.85 1.35 -6.48
C ALA A 67 5.16 0.24 -5.68
N TYR A 68 3.91 0.47 -5.25
CA TYR A 68 3.10 -0.54 -4.57
C TYR A 68 2.94 -1.79 -5.44
N LEU A 69 2.57 -1.64 -6.72
CA LEU A 69 2.46 -2.77 -7.65
C LEU A 69 3.79 -3.54 -7.81
N LYS A 70 4.92 -2.82 -7.90
CA LYS A 70 6.25 -3.42 -8.07
C LYS A 70 6.83 -4.10 -6.83
N LYS A 71 6.47 -3.65 -5.63
CA LYS A 71 7.10 -4.08 -4.37
C LYS A 71 6.19 -4.99 -3.53
N MET A 72 4.88 -4.75 -3.54
CA MET A 72 3.89 -5.50 -2.76
C MET A 72 3.15 -6.55 -3.60
N LEU A 73 2.92 -6.31 -4.89
CA LEU A 73 2.24 -7.27 -5.77
C LEU A 73 3.20 -8.25 -6.47
N LEU A 74 4.50 -8.00 -6.35
CA LEU A 74 5.56 -8.77 -6.98
C LEU A 74 6.39 -9.70 -6.06
N PRO A 75 5.92 -10.21 -4.91
CA PRO A 75 6.39 -11.51 -4.44
C PRO A 75 5.64 -12.63 -5.20
N ALA A 76 5.76 -12.65 -6.53
CA ALA A 76 5.11 -13.65 -7.38
C ALA A 76 5.88 -13.93 -8.69
N GLN A 77 7.21 -13.94 -8.66
CA GLN A 77 7.91 -14.95 -9.46
C GLN A 77 7.64 -16.29 -8.77
N GLY A 78 6.48 -16.88 -9.09
CA GLY A 78 5.90 -18.02 -8.40
C GLY A 78 4.39 -18.18 -8.63
N LEU A 79 3.68 -17.16 -9.12
CA LEU A 79 2.35 -17.36 -9.68
C LEU A 79 2.52 -17.87 -11.12
N LYS A 80 2.72 -19.19 -11.26
CA LYS A 80 2.32 -19.91 -12.47
C LYS A 80 0.85 -19.59 -12.66
N VAL A 81 0.56 -18.55 -13.46
CA VAL A 81 -0.72 -18.44 -14.11
C VAL A 81 -0.71 -19.57 -15.13
N GLU A 82 -1.10 -20.78 -14.68
CA GLU A 82 -1.53 -21.81 -15.60
C GLU A 82 -2.77 -21.22 -16.26
N VAL A 83 -2.53 -20.62 -17.43
CA VAL A 83 -3.58 -20.23 -18.34
C VAL A 83 -4.24 -21.54 -18.71
N ARG A 84 -5.31 -21.90 -17.99
CA ARG A 84 -6.24 -22.93 -18.44
C ARG A 84 -6.88 -22.37 -19.70
N THR A 85 -6.23 -22.59 -20.82
CA THR A 85 -6.84 -22.51 -22.13
C THR A 85 -8.08 -23.40 -22.06
N PRO A 86 -9.30 -22.88 -22.23
CA PRO A 86 -10.42 -23.78 -22.44
C PRO A 86 -10.15 -24.48 -23.77
N SER A 87 -9.82 -25.77 -23.70
CA SER A 87 -9.75 -26.63 -24.87
C SER A 87 -11.16 -26.70 -25.43
N LEU A 88 -11.49 -25.81 -26.37
CA LEU A 88 -12.70 -25.87 -27.17
C LEU A 88 -12.51 -27.00 -28.19
N SER A 89 -12.50 -28.23 -27.70
CA SER A 89 -12.56 -29.43 -28.52
C SER A 89 -14.04 -29.82 -28.58
N ALA A 90 -14.74 -29.23 -29.54
CA ALA A 90 -15.99 -29.78 -30.02
C ALA A 90 -15.73 -31.18 -30.60
N PRO A 91 -16.51 -32.20 -30.24
CA PRO A 91 -16.69 -33.37 -31.09
C PRO A 91 -18.01 -33.21 -31.86
N LEU A 92 -17.90 -32.94 -33.17
CA LEU A 92 -18.74 -33.58 -34.19
C LEU A 92 -18.03 -34.90 -34.54
N PRO A 93 -18.70 -35.98 -35.00
CA PRO A 93 -20.06 -36.11 -35.53
C PRO A 93 -21.06 -36.85 -34.62
#